data_AF-A0A955UR93-F1
#
_entry.id   AF-A0A955UR93-F1
#
_cell.length_a   1.000
_cell.length_b   1.000
_cell.length_c   1.000
_cell.angle_alpha   90.00
_cell.angle_beta   90.00
_cell.angle_gamma   90.00
#
_symmetry.space_group_name_H-M   'P 1'
#
loop_
_entity.id
_entity.type
_entity.pdbx_description
1 polymer ?
#
loop_
_entity_poly.entity_id
_entity_poly.type
_entity_poly.pdbx_seq_one_letter_code
_entity_poly.pdbx_strand_id
1 'polypeptide(L)' 'MMELIISHYNYLIAIFLMMTGFYTVISRGNLVKKIVGLNIFQVSVFLIYISMSTVNGGAAPIIADGVEVYSNPVP' A
#
# COMPACT_ATOMS: atom_id res chain seq x y z
N MET A 1 17.48 5.99 -14.49
CA MET A 1 17.48 5.56 -13.06
C MET A 1 16.43 6.32 -12.25
N MET A 2 16.47 7.65 -12.22
CA MET A 2 15.54 8.46 -11.40
C MET A 2 14.06 8.28 -11.80
N GLU A 3 13.74 8.19 -13.09
CA GLU A 3 12.37 7.96 -13.56
C GLU A 3 11.78 6.61 -13.12
N LEU A 4 12.61 5.56 -13.05
CA LEU A 4 12.19 4.25 -12.56
C LEU A 4 11.77 4.32 -11.09
N ILE A 5 12.54 5.07 -10.29
CA ILE A 5 12.29 5.23 -8.85
C ILE A 5 11.00 6.04 -8.63
N ILE A 6 10.79 7.10 -9.41
CA ILE A 6 9.60 7.94 -9.30
C ILE A 6 8.34 7.19 -9.75
N SER A 7 8.41 6.44 -10.85
CA SER A 7 7.26 5.68 -11.37
C SER A 7 6.81 4.54 -10.46
N HIS A 8 7.71 3.96 -9.67
CA HIS A 8 7.42 2.82 -8.78
C HIS A 8 7.55 3.16 -7.29
N TYR A 9 7.57 4.45 -6.94
CA TYR A 9 7.81 4.93 -5.58
C TYR A 9 6.87 4.29 -4.55
N ASN A 10 5.58 4.19 -4.85
CA ASN A 10 4.59 3.59 -3.96
C ASN A 10 4.89 2.12 -3.64
N TYR A 11 5.31 1.34 -4.64
CA TYR A 11 5.67 -0.07 -4.48
C TYR A 11 6.93 -0.23 -3.63
N LEU A 12 7.94 0.61 -3.85
CA LEU A 12 9.18 0.58 -3.08
C LEU A 12 8.94 0.87 -1.59
N ILE A 13 8.11 1.87 -1.28
CA ILE A 13 7.71 2.18 0.10
C ILE A 13 6.93 1.02 0.71
N ALA A 14 5.97 0.47 -0.02
CA ALA A 14 5.17 -0.63 0.48
C ALA A 14 6.04 -1.84 0.83
N ILE A 15 6.99 -2.22 -0.04
CA ILE A 15 7.94 -3.31 0.22
C ILE A 15 8.81 -3.01 1.46
N PHE A 16 9.30 -1.77 1.59
CA PHE A 16 10.11 -1.38 2.76
C PHE A 16 9.34 -1.49 4.08
N LEU A 17 8.09 -1.00 4.10
CA LEU A 17 7.20 -1.12 5.25
C LEU A 17 6.86 -2.58 5.56
N MET A 18 6.60 -3.38 4.53
CA MET A 18 6.34 -4.80 4.64
C MET A 18 7.51 -5.51 5.33
N MET A 19 8.74 -5.26 4.87
CA MET A 19 9.91 -5.89 5.47
C MET A 19 10.18 -5.43 6.89
N THR A 20 9.94 -4.16 7.20
CA THR A 20 10.11 -3.62 8.55
C THR A 20 9.08 -4.20 9.51
N GLY A 21 7.82 -4.33 9.08
CA GLY A 21 6.75 -4.97 9.84
C GLY A 21 7.07 -6.44 10.12
N PHE A 22 7.45 -7.18 9.08
CA PHE A 22 7.83 -8.60 9.19
C PHE A 22 9.03 -8.80 10.13
N TYR A 23 10.07 -7.99 9.98
CA TYR A 23 11.25 -8.04 10.86
C TYR A 23 10.88 -7.79 12.32
N THR A 24 9.96 -6.85 12.59
CA THR A 24 9.51 -6.54 13.95
C THR A 24 8.76 -7.70 14.60
N VAL A 25 7.96 -8.44 13.83
CA VAL A 25 7.22 -9.62 14.31
C VAL A 25 8.17 -10.74 14.74
N ILE A 26 9.27 -10.95 13.99
CA ILE A 26 10.27 -11.99 14.27
C ILE A 26 11.20 -11.59 15.43
N SER A 27 11.75 -10.37 15.39
CA SER A 27 12.85 -9.95 16.26
C SER A 27 12.43 -9.59 17.70
N ARG A 28 11.16 -9.25 17.95
CA ARG A 28 10.71 -8.75 19.26
C ARG A 28 10.11 -9.85 20.11
N GLY A 29 10.55 -10.00 21.36
CA GLY A 29 9.93 -10.91 22.33
C GLY A 29 8.60 -10.39 22.91
N ASN A 30 8.40 -9.07 22.95
CA ASN A 30 7.19 -8.45 23.50
C ASN A 30 6.01 -8.53 22.51
N LEU A 31 4.89 -9.10 22.96
CA LEU A 31 3.68 -9.31 22.14
C LEU A 31 3.07 -8.02 21.61
N VAL A 32 3.05 -6.93 22.39
CA VAL A 32 2.53 -5.63 21.94
C VAL A 32 3.34 -5.11 20.76
N LYS A 33 4.67 -5.23 20.82
CA LYS A 33 5.55 -4.81 19.72
C LYS A 33 5.36 -5.69 18.47
N LYS A 34 5.05 -6.99 18.64
CA LYS A 34 4.69 -7.86 17.52
C LYS A 34 3.38 -7.44 16.86
N ILE A 35 2.35 -7.08 17.64
CA ILE A 35 1.06 -6.59 17.10
C ILE A 35 1.26 -5.30 16.32
N VAL A 36 2.10 -4.38 16.80
CA VAL A 36 2.48 -3.17 16.06
C VAL A 36 3.18 -3.53 14.75
N GLY A 37 4.15 -4.45 14.78
CA GLY A 37 4.83 -4.94 13.57
C GLY A 37 3.87 -5.59 12.56
N LEU A 38 2.90 -6.36 13.05
CA LEU A 38 1.88 -6.99 12.23
C LEU A 38 0.94 -5.96 11.59
N ASN A 39 0.55 -4.91 12.31
CA ASN A 39 -0.24 -3.80 11.75
C ASN A 39 0.53 -3.07 10.64
N ILE A 40 1.83 -2.79 10.85
CA ILE A 40 2.68 -2.18 9.82
C ILE A 40 2.73 -3.06 8.56
N PHE A 41 2.89 -4.37 8.74
CA PHE A 41 2.86 -5.33 7.63
C PHE A 41 1.51 -5.29 6.90
N GLN A 42 0.38 -5.30 7.62
CA GLN A 42 -0.95 -5.24 7.00
C GLN A 42 -1.18 -3.94 6.22
N VAL A 43 -0.84 -2.79 6.80
CA VAL A 43 -0.96 -1.48 6.12
C VAL A 43 -0.12 -1.46 4.84
N SER A 44 1.07 -2.06 4.85
CA SER A 44 1.91 -2.14 3.65
C SER A 44 1.28 -2.95 2.53
N VAL A 45 0.55 -4.03 2.85
CA VAL A 45 -0.20 -4.83 1.86
C VAL A 45 -1.36 -4.01 1.28
N PHE A 46 -2.05 -3.23 2.10
CA PHE A 46 -3.09 -2.31 1.61
C PHE A 46 -2.52 -1.27 0.64
N LEU A 47 -1.34 -0.72 0.91
CA LEU A 47 -0.68 0.21 -0.01
C LEU A 47 -0.39 -0.41 -1.38
N ILE A 48 0.01 -1.68 -1.43
CA ILE A 48 0.21 -2.40 -2.70
C ILE A 48 -1.11 -2.50 -3.46
N TYR A 49 -2.18 -2.95 -2.80
CA TYR A 49 -3.49 -3.12 -3.43
C TYR A 49 -4.09 -1.80 -3.92
N ILE A 50 -4.02 -0.74 -3.12
CA ILE A 50 -4.50 0.59 -3.53
C ILE A 50 -3.69 1.12 -4.73
N SER A 51 -2.37 0.92 -4.72
CA SER A 51 -1.50 1.36 -5.81
C SER A 51 -1.80 0.63 -7.12
N MET A 52 -2.20 -0.65 -7.06
CA MET A 52 -2.62 -1.42 -8.24
C MET A 52 -4.02 -1.04 -8.73
N SER A 53 -4.94 -0.73 -7.81
CA SER A 53 -6.32 -0.35 -8.11
C SER A 53 -6.46 1.06 -8.69
N THR A 54 -5.52 1.96 -8.39
CA THR A 54 -5.57 3.36 -8.81
C THR A 54 -5.33 3.50 -10.32
N VAL A 55 -6.27 4.15 -11.01
CA VAL A 55 -6.16 4.48 -12.44
C VAL A 55 -5.78 5.95 -12.60
N ASN A 56 -4.82 6.25 -13.46
CA ASN A 56 -4.42 7.63 -13.75
C ASN A 56 -5.61 8.43 -14.30
N GLY A 57 -5.98 9.52 -13.61
CA GLY A 57 -7.14 10.35 -13.96
C GLY A 57 -8.49 9.75 -13.57
N GLY A 58 -8.51 8.58 -12.91
CA GLY A 58 -9.72 7.97 -12.39
C GLY A 58 -10.16 8.57 -11.06
N ALA A 59 -11.45 8.80 -10.89
CA ALA A 59 -12.02 9.21 -9.60
C ALA A 59 -12.10 8.03 -8.62
N ALA A 60 -12.37 8.33 -7.35
CA ALA A 60 -12.73 7.31 -6.37
C ALA A 60 -13.99 6.55 -6.86
N PRO A 61 -14.11 5.22 -6.62
CA PRO A 61 -15.20 4.38 -7.11
C PRO A 61 -16.53 4.66 -6.38
N ILE A 62 -17.01 5.89 -6.51
CA ILE A 62 -18.24 6.44 -5.93
C ILE A 62 -18.96 7.11 -7.09
N ILE A 63 -20.16 6.63 -7.43
CA ILE A 63 -20.93 7.10 -8.57
C ILE A 63 -21.18 8.61 -8.42
N ALA A 64 -20.74 9.39 -9.43
CA ALA A 64 -20.92 10.83 -9.49
C ALA A 64 -21.23 11.28 -10.93
N ASP A 65 -22.08 12.30 -11.07
CA ASP A 65 -22.43 12.87 -12.36
C ASP A 65 -21.20 13.53 -13.02
N GLY A 66 -20.99 13.27 -14.31
CA GLY A 66 -19.88 13.83 -15.08
C GLY A 66 -18.52 13.13 -14.91
N VAL A 67 -18.48 11.98 -14.23
CA VAL A 67 -17.27 11.17 -14.08
C VAL A 67 -17.37 9.88 -14.91
N GLU A 68 -16.45 9.71 -15.85
CA GLU A 68 -16.42 8.56 -16.77
C GLU A 68 -15.41 7.48 -16.38
N VAL A 69 -14.34 7.85 -15.67
CA VAL A 69 -13.25 6.95 -15.30
C VAL A 69 -13.16 6.87 -13.78
N TYR A 70 -13.18 5.63 -13.28
CA TYR A 70 -13.06 5.32 -11.86
C TYR A 70 -11.85 4.43 -11.63
N SER A 71 -11.24 4.56 -10.45
CA SER A 71 -10.30 3.55 -9.95
C SER A 71 -11.02 2.23 -9.71
N ASN A 72 -10.31 1.11 -9.82
CA ASN A 72 -10.94 -0.20 -9.74
C ASN A 72 -11.45 -0.46 -8.30
N PRO A 73 -12.76 -0.69 -8.09
CA PRO A 73 -13.33 -0.93 -6.75
C PRO A 73 -12.81 -2.20 -6.07
N VAL A 74 -12.22 -3.10 -6.85
CA VAL A 74 -11.53 -4.29 -6.36
C VAL A 74 -10.08 -4.20 -6.84
N PRO A 75 -9.07 -4.45 -6.00
CA PRO A 75 -7.71 -4.65 -6.48
C PRO A 75 -7.62 -5.79 -7.50
#